data_AF-A0A8S1K1V4-F1
#
_entry.id   AF-A0A8S1K1V4-F1
#
_cell.length_a   1.000
_cell.length_b   1.000
_cell.length_c   1.000
_cell.angle_alpha   90.00
_cell.angle_beta   90.00
_cell.angle_gamma   90.00
#
_symmetry.space_group_name_H-M   'P 1'
#
loop_
_entity.id
_entity.type
_entity.pdbx_description
1 polymer ?
#
loop_
_entity_poly.entity_id
_entity_poly.type
_entity_poly.pdbx_seq_one_letter_code
_entity_poly.pdbx_strand_id
1 'polypeptide(L)'
;MNQNQFRVQFSNCQEIQDIGESLVFQQSQFLKMINELNKNGDVIQLDMKKEEFNNIVAFMIQIKETLKGQEHQIFNNIENIKATEQFKDLFKDMQEKQVLPLLSLAEYLDIPNLIILLAAQYSCLIKDQPASINNWNY
;
A
#
# COMPACT_ATOMS: atom_id res chain seq x y z
N MET A 1 -17.15 23.56 -4.88
CA MET A 1 -15.84 22.93 -5.09
C MET A 1 -15.78 21.73 -4.16
N ASN A 2 -15.77 20.50 -4.70
CA ASN A 2 -15.58 19.31 -3.88
C ASN A 2 -14.13 19.30 -3.37
N GLN A 3 -13.95 19.28 -2.04
CA GLN A 3 -12.64 19.27 -1.39
C GLN A 3 -11.89 17.93 -1.50
N ASN A 4 -12.49 16.93 -2.18
CA ASN A 4 -11.99 15.56 -2.25
C ASN A 4 -11.26 15.23 -3.57
N GLN A 5 -10.96 16.23 -4.40
CA GLN A 5 -10.32 16.01 -5.69
C GLN A 5 -9.07 16.85 -5.81
N PHE A 6 -7.96 16.23 -6.19
CA PHE A 6 -6.74 16.91 -6.53
C PHE A 6 -6.16 16.37 -7.84
N ARG A 7 -5.45 17.26 -8.53
CA ARG A 7 -4.75 16.96 -9.77
C ARG A 7 -3.28 16.74 -9.47
N VAL A 8 -2.71 15.67 -10.01
CA VAL A 8 -1.28 15.40 -9.89
C VAL A 8 -0.65 15.44 -11.27
N GLN A 9 0.26 16.40 -11.44
CA GLN A 9 1.18 16.41 -12.57
C GLN A 9 2.45 15.70 -12.10
N PHE A 10 2.66 14.49 -12.61
CA PHE A 10 3.68 13.58 -12.10
C PHE A 10 5.05 13.76 -12.75
N SER A 11 5.22 14.74 -13.64
CA SER A 11 6.50 15.05 -14.31
C SER A 11 7.65 15.39 -13.35
N ASN A 12 7.38 15.52 -12.04
CA ASN A 12 8.36 15.71 -10.96
C ASN A 12 8.43 14.53 -9.97
N CYS A 13 7.75 13.40 -10.23
CA CYS A 13 7.64 12.27 -9.30
C CYS A 13 8.53 11.09 -9.75
N GLN A 14 9.85 11.32 -9.79
CA GLN A 14 10.86 10.25 -9.96
C GLN A 14 10.58 9.06 -9.02
N GLU A 15 10.16 9.38 -7.79
CA GLU A 15 9.81 8.41 -6.75
C GLU A 15 8.73 7.40 -7.18
N ILE A 16 7.71 7.80 -7.95
CA ILE A 16 6.65 6.88 -8.39
C ILE A 16 7.11 6.01 -9.55
N GLN A 17 7.95 6.55 -10.44
CA GLN A 17 8.59 5.77 -11.50
C GLN A 17 9.46 4.67 -10.89
N ASP A 18 10.29 5.05 -9.91
CA ASP A 18 11.17 4.19 -9.15
C ASP A 18 10.41 3.12 -8.35
N ILE A 19 9.20 3.43 -7.86
CA ILE A 19 8.30 2.46 -7.20
C ILE A 19 7.75 1.46 -8.24
N GLY A 20 7.29 1.94 -9.39
CA GLY A 20 6.70 1.11 -10.45
C GLY A 20 7.67 0.08 -11.05
N GLU A 21 8.98 0.33 -10.97
CA GLU A 21 10.02 -0.62 -11.41
C GLU A 21 10.23 -1.77 -10.41
N SER A 22 9.87 -1.59 -9.14
CA SER A 22 10.01 -2.62 -8.12
C SER A 22 9.15 -3.84 -8.45
N LEU A 23 9.74 -5.03 -8.33
CA LEU A 23 9.05 -6.32 -8.47
C LEU A 23 7.80 -6.41 -7.57
N VAL A 24 7.82 -5.72 -6.43
CA VAL A 24 6.67 -5.59 -5.52
C VAL A 24 5.46 -4.99 -6.23
N PHE A 25 5.65 -4.03 -7.13
CA PHE A 25 4.59 -3.19 -7.66
C PHE A 25 4.34 -3.36 -9.15
N GLN A 26 5.14 -4.19 -9.85
CA GLN A 26 5.03 -4.46 -11.29
C GLN A 26 3.65 -4.97 -11.76
N GLN A 27 2.84 -5.52 -10.86
CA GLN A 27 1.48 -5.99 -11.20
C GLN A 27 0.44 -4.87 -11.18
N SER A 28 0.72 -3.71 -10.58
CA SER A 28 -0.23 -2.61 -10.48
C SER A 28 -0.47 -1.96 -11.86
N GLN A 29 -1.71 -2.04 -12.33
CA GLN A 29 -2.14 -1.37 -13.56
C GLN A 29 -2.18 0.14 -13.39
N PHE A 30 -2.53 0.61 -12.20
CA PHE A 30 -2.50 2.02 -11.85
C PHE A 30 -1.10 2.63 -11.98
N LEU A 31 -0.07 1.97 -11.43
CA LEU A 31 1.30 2.47 -11.54
C LEU A 31 1.82 2.45 -12.98
N LYS A 32 1.42 1.45 -13.78
CA LYS A 32 1.71 1.43 -15.23
C LYS A 32 1.06 2.59 -15.96
N MET A 33 -0.24 2.80 -15.74
CA MET A 33 -0.99 3.91 -16.31
C MET A 33 -0.37 5.25 -15.92
N ILE A 34 0.00 5.45 -14.65
CA ILE A 34 0.68 6.67 -14.21
C ILE A 34 2.02 6.85 -14.91
N ASN A 35 2.83 5.79 -15.05
CA ASN A 35 4.10 5.86 -15.77
C ASN A 35 3.93 6.22 -17.25
N GLU A 36 2.84 5.79 -17.90
CA GLU A 36 2.53 6.16 -19.28
C GLU A 36 2.07 7.61 -19.40
N LEU A 37 1.12 8.04 -18.55
CA LEU A 37 0.65 9.43 -18.50
C LEU A 37 1.81 10.40 -18.22
N ASN A 38 2.76 9.99 -17.39
CA ASN A 38 3.99 10.72 -17.10
C ASN A 38 4.83 11.03 -18.33
N LYS A 39 5.07 10.02 -19.18
CA LYS A 39 5.87 10.17 -20.41
C LYS A 39 5.28 11.20 -21.36
N ASN A 40 3.96 11.39 -21.30
CA ASN A 40 3.22 12.31 -22.14
C ASN A 40 3.01 13.69 -21.49
N GLY A 41 3.41 13.88 -20.24
CA GLY A 41 3.18 15.11 -19.48
C GLY A 41 1.72 15.32 -19.05
N ASP A 42 0.93 14.25 -19.04
CA ASP A 42 -0.49 14.27 -18.71
C ASP A 42 -0.73 14.42 -17.19
N VAL A 43 -1.92 14.91 -16.85
CA VAL A 43 -2.35 15.13 -15.46
C VAL A 43 -3.52 14.20 -15.16
N ILE A 44 -3.44 13.46 -14.05
CA ILE A 44 -4.58 12.68 -13.55
C ILE A 44 -5.30 13.44 -12.44
N GLN A 45 -6.61 13.22 -12.35
CA GLN A 45 -7.42 13.66 -11.24
C GLN A 45 -7.76 12.44 -10.37
N LEU A 46 -7.33 12.47 -9.11
CA LEU A 46 -7.63 11.43 -8.13
C LEU A 46 -8.75 11.92 -7.21
N ASP A 47 -9.68 11.02 -6.90
CA ASP A 47 -10.80 11.27 -5.97
C ASP A 47 -10.40 10.88 -4.55
N MET A 48 -9.37 11.53 -4.04
CA MET A 48 -8.83 11.35 -2.68
C MET A 48 -8.13 12.63 -2.21
N LYS A 49 -7.76 12.71 -0.94
CA LYS A 49 -6.98 13.84 -0.43
C LYS A 49 -5.51 13.70 -0.81
N LYS A 50 -4.84 14.82 -1.03
CA LYS A 50 -3.39 14.86 -1.30
C LYS A 50 -2.57 14.21 -0.18
N GLU A 51 -2.98 14.39 1.07
CA GLU A 51 -2.33 13.77 2.23
C GLU A 51 -2.43 12.24 2.21
N GLU A 52 -3.61 11.69 1.87
CA GLU A 52 -3.83 10.25 1.72
C GLU A 52 -2.92 9.67 0.64
N PHE A 53 -2.78 10.40 -0.47
CA PHE A 53 -1.90 10.00 -1.56
C PHE A 53 -0.43 10.01 -1.15
N ASN A 54 0.01 11.06 -0.46
CA ASN A 54 1.38 11.14 0.04
C ASN A 54 1.67 10.02 1.05
N ASN A 55 0.70 9.66 1.90
CA ASN A 55 0.84 8.60 2.89
C ASN A 55 1.01 7.23 2.24
N ILE A 56 0.19 6.90 1.23
CA ILE A 56 0.34 5.62 0.52
C ILE A 56 1.64 5.58 -0.30
N VAL A 57 2.07 6.68 -0.90
CA VAL A 57 3.36 6.76 -1.61
C VAL A 57 4.53 6.57 -0.64
N ALA A 58 4.55 7.27 0.49
CA ALA A 58 5.58 7.10 1.51
C ALA A 58 5.66 5.65 2.01
N PHE A 59 4.50 5.01 2.19
CA PHE A 59 4.46 3.61 2.59
C PHE A 59 4.96 2.66 1.49
N MET A 60 4.62 2.91 0.22
CA MET A 60 5.17 2.14 -0.91
C MET A 60 6.71 2.27 -1.01
N ILE A 61 7.27 3.45 -0.75
CA ILE A 61 8.72 3.66 -0.67
C ILE A 61 9.33 2.84 0.46
N GLN A 62 8.72 2.88 1.66
CA GLN A 62 9.17 2.08 2.79
C GLN A 62 9.20 0.58 2.43
N ILE A 63 8.13 0.06 1.81
CA ILE A 63 8.10 -1.33 1.35
C ILE A 63 9.24 -1.62 0.38
N LYS A 64 9.41 -0.77 -0.65
CA LYS A 64 10.49 -0.95 -1.63
C LYS A 64 11.86 -1.05 -0.95
N GLU A 65 12.16 -0.16 -0.01
CA GLU A 65 13.47 -0.15 0.65
C GLU A 65 13.64 -1.31 1.63
N THR A 66 12.60 -1.68 2.40
CA THR A 66 12.65 -2.84 3.31
C THR A 66 12.81 -4.16 2.55
N LEU A 67 12.21 -4.27 1.35
CA LEU A 67 12.24 -5.50 0.55
C LEU A 67 13.36 -5.55 -0.49
N LYS A 68 14.20 -4.52 -0.55
CA LYS A 68 15.24 -4.35 -1.57
C LYS A 68 16.21 -5.53 -1.61
N GLY A 69 16.31 -6.18 -2.77
CA GLY A 69 17.18 -7.34 -2.98
C GLY A 69 16.63 -8.66 -2.43
N GLN A 70 15.38 -8.67 -1.95
CA GLN A 70 14.70 -9.84 -1.40
C GLN A 70 13.28 -10.02 -1.96
N GLU A 71 12.91 -9.23 -2.98
CA GLU A 71 11.55 -9.18 -3.52
C GLU A 71 11.10 -10.55 -4.05
N HIS A 72 11.98 -11.27 -4.76
CA HIS A 72 11.67 -12.60 -5.31
C HIS A 72 11.36 -13.66 -4.23
N GLN A 73 12.00 -13.59 -3.05
CA GLN A 73 11.79 -14.58 -2.00
C GLN A 73 10.46 -14.41 -1.27
N ILE A 74 10.00 -13.17 -1.14
CA ILE A 74 8.79 -12.82 -0.40
C ILE A 74 7.54 -13.19 -1.22
N PHE A 75 7.50 -12.84 -2.50
CA PHE A 75 6.29 -13.06 -3.32
C PHE A 75 6.19 -14.49 -3.89
N ASN A 76 7.28 -15.25 -3.91
CA ASN A 76 7.21 -16.69 -4.20
C ASN A 76 6.61 -17.49 -3.02
N ASN A 77 6.44 -16.87 -1.85
CA ASN A 77 5.97 -17.54 -0.64
C ASN A 77 4.92 -16.68 0.11
N ILE A 78 3.97 -16.11 -0.65
CA ILE A 78 2.89 -15.24 -0.14
C ILE A 78 2.15 -15.87 1.05
N GLU A 79 1.97 -17.19 1.07
CA GLU A 79 1.32 -17.91 2.17
C GLU A 79 2.05 -17.76 3.52
N ASN A 80 3.38 -17.57 3.49
CA ASN A 80 4.23 -17.43 4.67
C ASN A 80 4.76 -16.02 4.90
N ILE A 81 4.25 -15.02 4.16
CA ILE A 81 4.77 -13.65 4.21
C ILE A 81 4.81 -13.07 5.64
N LYS A 82 3.84 -13.46 6.49
CA LYS A 82 3.73 -13.02 7.90
C LYS A 82 4.88 -13.50 8.79
N ALA A 83 5.55 -14.58 8.40
CA ALA A 83 6.63 -15.19 9.18
C ALA A 83 8.00 -14.56 8.90
N THR A 84 8.13 -13.75 7.84
CA THR A 84 9.39 -13.16 7.42
C THR A 84 9.78 -11.99 8.32
N GLU A 85 11.07 -11.79 8.56
CA GLU A 85 11.55 -10.65 9.37
C GLU A 85 11.25 -9.32 8.70
N GLN A 86 11.27 -9.27 7.36
CA GLN A 86 10.97 -8.08 6.57
C GLN A 86 9.52 -7.63 6.74
N PHE A 87 8.59 -8.58 6.83
CA PHE A 87 7.18 -8.28 7.13
C PHE A 87 7.04 -7.73 8.55
N LYS A 88 7.69 -8.35 9.54
CA LYS A 88 7.65 -7.86 10.93
C LYS A 88 8.26 -6.47 11.04
N ASP A 89 9.38 -6.22 10.39
CA ASP A 89 10.05 -4.91 10.37
C ASP A 89 9.19 -3.84 9.69
N LEU A 90 8.53 -4.19 8.57
CA LEU A 90 7.65 -3.28 7.84
C LEU A 90 6.46 -2.80 8.70
N PHE A 91 5.92 -3.68 9.55
CA PHE A 91 4.69 -3.44 10.30
C PHE A 91 4.89 -3.26 11.82
N LYS A 92 6.14 -3.25 12.31
CA LYS A 92 6.49 -3.26 13.74
C LYS A 92 5.75 -2.22 14.58
N ASP A 93 5.62 -1.02 14.04
CA ASP A 93 5.02 0.13 14.74
C ASP A 93 3.61 0.49 14.20
N MET A 94 3.04 -0.34 13.30
CA MET A 94 1.79 -0.03 12.62
C MET A 94 0.57 -0.50 13.41
N GLN A 95 -0.30 0.45 13.77
CA GLN A 95 -1.55 0.19 14.49
C GLN A 95 -2.72 -0.06 13.53
N GLU A 96 -3.77 -0.73 14.00
CA GLU A 96 -4.98 -1.05 13.20
C GLU A 96 -5.58 0.18 12.52
N LYS A 97 -5.66 1.31 13.24
CA LYS A 97 -6.17 2.60 12.75
C LYS A 97 -5.39 3.16 11.55
N GLN A 98 -4.20 2.65 11.28
CA GLN A 98 -3.34 3.03 10.14
C GLN A 98 -3.45 2.02 8.99
N VAL A 99 -3.70 0.75 9.28
CA VAL A 99 -3.78 -0.32 8.26
C VAL A 99 -5.04 -0.16 7.40
N LEU A 100 -6.22 0.06 8.00
CA LEU A 100 -7.49 0.12 7.28
C LEU A 100 -7.55 1.25 6.24
N PRO A 101 -7.14 2.50 6.55
CA PRO A 101 -7.05 3.55 5.55
C PRO A 101 -6.11 3.18 4.40
N LEU A 102 -4.92 2.65 4.70
CA LEU A 102 -3.96 2.24 3.66
C LEU A 102 -4.50 1.12 2.78
N LEU A 103 -5.24 0.16 3.36
CA LEU A 103 -5.84 -0.96 2.62
C LEU A 103 -6.91 -0.45 1.64
N SER A 104 -7.77 0.46 2.11
CA SER A 104 -8.81 1.07 1.28
C SER A 104 -8.22 1.85 0.11
N LEU A 105 -7.12 2.57 0.36
CA LEU A 105 -6.39 3.29 -0.68
C LEU A 105 -5.70 2.34 -1.66
N ALA A 106 -5.10 1.25 -1.18
CA ALA A 106 -4.46 0.24 -2.03
C ALA A 106 -5.47 -0.46 -2.95
N GLU A 107 -6.70 -0.67 -2.49
CA GLU A 107 -7.82 -1.18 -3.29
C GLU A 107 -8.28 -0.15 -4.32
N TYR A 108 -8.50 1.10 -3.92
CA TYR A 108 -8.87 2.20 -4.84
C TYR A 108 -7.84 2.39 -5.96
N LEU A 109 -6.56 2.27 -5.65
CA LEU A 109 -5.45 2.40 -6.58
C LEU A 109 -5.06 1.09 -7.28
N ASP A 110 -5.78 -0.02 -7.06
CA ASP A 110 -5.49 -1.33 -7.66
C ASP A 110 -3.99 -1.72 -7.59
N ILE A 111 -3.49 -1.88 -6.36
CA ILE A 111 -2.11 -2.29 -6.07
C ILE A 111 -2.10 -3.66 -5.38
N PRO A 112 -2.15 -4.78 -6.14
CA PRO A 112 -2.45 -6.11 -5.59
C PRO A 112 -1.54 -6.57 -4.44
N ASN A 113 -0.23 -6.42 -4.60
CA ASN A 113 0.73 -6.86 -3.58
C ASN A 113 0.67 -6.00 -2.31
N LEU A 114 0.29 -4.73 -2.44
CA LEU A 114 0.06 -3.85 -1.29
C LEU A 114 -1.21 -4.28 -0.53
N ILE A 115 -2.27 -4.64 -1.25
CA ILE A 115 -3.50 -5.20 -0.66
C ILE A 115 -3.18 -6.48 0.13
N ILE A 116 -2.39 -7.41 -0.44
CA ILE A 116 -1.99 -8.66 0.22
C ILE A 116 -1.22 -8.38 1.51
N LEU A 117 -0.22 -7.49 1.47
CA LEU A 117 0.59 -7.12 2.63
C LEU A 117 -0.26 -6.51 3.75
N LEU A 118 -1.13 -5.57 3.41
CA LEU A 118 -1.99 -4.88 4.38
C LEU A 118 -3.08 -5.79 4.95
N ALA A 119 -3.69 -6.64 4.12
CA ALA A 119 -4.65 -7.65 4.59
C ALA A 119 -3.99 -8.69 5.51
N ALA A 120 -2.76 -9.11 5.19
CA ALA A 120 -1.97 -9.97 6.06
C ALA A 120 -1.72 -9.30 7.41
N GLN A 121 -1.33 -8.02 7.44
CA GLN A 121 -1.12 -7.29 8.69
C GLN A 121 -2.41 -7.12 9.48
N TYR A 122 -3.51 -6.75 8.82
CA TYR A 122 -4.80 -6.60 9.46
C TYR A 122 -5.25 -7.91 10.13
N SER A 123 -5.04 -9.05 9.47
CA SER A 123 -5.36 -10.36 10.06
C SER A 123 -4.50 -10.72 11.28
N CYS A 124 -3.24 -10.27 11.35
CA CYS A 124 -2.39 -10.44 12.54
C CYS A 124 -2.96 -9.64 13.72
N LEU A 125 -3.37 -8.39 13.47
CA LEU A 125 -3.96 -7.53 14.50
C LEU A 125 -5.27 -8.10 15.06
N ILE A 126 -6.11 -8.71 14.23
CA ILE A 126 -7.34 -9.39 14.70
C ILE A 126 -7.03 -10.62 15.53
N LYS A 127 -6.06 -11.44 15.12
CA LYS A 127 -5.71 -12.69 15.80
C LYS A 127 -5.25 -12.46 17.24
N ASP A 128 -4.59 -11.33 17.48
CA ASP A 128 -4.06 -10.96 18.79
C ASP A 128 -5.08 -10.20 19.67
N GLN A 129 -6.28 -9.90 19.14
CA GLN A 129 -7.35 -9.35 19.96
C GLN A 129 -8.03 -10.48 20.76
N PRO A 130 -8.20 -10.31 22.08
CA PRO A 130 -9.03 -11.24 22.84
C PRO A 130 -10.44 -11.20 22.28
N ALA A 131 -10.99 -12.38 21.94
CA ALA A 131 -12.39 -12.52 21.59
C ALA A 131 -13.24 -12.04 22.78
N SER A 132 -13.70 -10.80 22.73
CA SER A 132 -14.63 -10.27 23.70
C SER A 132 -16.01 -10.77 23.31
N ILE A 133 -16.43 -11.88 23.92
CA ILE A 133 -17.86 -12.17 24.02
C ILE A 133 -18.41 -11.06 24.91
N ASN A 134 -18.95 -10.01 24.29
CA ASN A 134 -19.86 -9.13 25.00
C ASN A 134 -20.99 -10.04 25.50
N ASN A 135 -21.07 -10.25 26.82
CA ASN A 135 -22.26 -10.79 27.43
C ASN A 135 -23.36 -9.75 27.20
N TRP A 136 -24.07 -9.86 26.08
CA TRP A 136 -25.37 -9.24 25.93
C TRP A 136 -26.26 -9.94 26.96
N ASN A 137 -26.40 -9.32 28.13
CA ASN A 137 -27.38 -9.74 29.13
C ASN A 137 -28.75 -9.63 28.47
N TYR A 138 -29.30 -10.76 28.03
CA TYR A 138 -30.70 -10.92 27.71
C TYR A 138 -31.49 -11.21 28.99
#